data_AF-A0AAV1XCB6-F1
#
_entry.id   AF-A0AAV1XCB6-F1
#
_cell.length_a   1.000
_cell.length_b   1.000
_cell.length_c   1.000
_cell.angle_alpha   90.00
_cell.angle_beta   90.00
_cell.angle_gamma   90.00
#
_symmetry.space_group_name_H-M   'P 1'
#
loop_
_entity.id
_entity.type
_entity.pdbx_description
1 polymer ?
#
loop_
_entity_poly.entity_id
_entity_poly.type
_entity_poly.pdbx_seq_one_letter_code
_entity_poly.pdbx_strand_id
1 'polypeptide(L)'
;MGLRKRALELSEYRNLPLLFTRRHLSQDVVSANGKRAFLVDTLQLVRGLEAQGLPSNQAEAITSAITQVLHDSLENVSHSLVSRSELKMSEMLIKSDLSKFKSEVQSSQEHHFSLLQLETEKIRNDVEKMRSELRNDIEKMRSELRYEIDKVTAGQRLDLNLERGRTRDELANQSAETTALSNKVDREVHALKAQLEAAKYDVVKYCIGTLVSISAVGLAVIRILL
;
A
#
# COMPACT_ATOMS: atom_id res chain seq x y z
N MET A 1 15.17 -10.35 21.11
CA MET A 1 15.09 -11.28 22.27
C MET A 1 14.85 -12.75 21.88
N GLY A 2 14.26 -13.06 20.71
CA GLY A 2 13.90 -14.44 20.31
C GLY A 2 15.04 -15.36 19.82
N LEU A 3 16.07 -14.82 19.16
CA LEU A 3 17.16 -15.65 18.59
C LEU A 3 18.11 -16.24 19.66
N ARG A 4 18.36 -15.51 20.76
CA ARG A 4 19.18 -16.02 21.88
C ARG A 4 18.48 -17.15 22.66
N LYS A 5 17.15 -17.14 22.77
CA LYS A 5 16.40 -18.22 23.44
C LYS A 5 16.44 -19.53 22.66
N ARG A 6 16.33 -19.48 21.32
CA ARG A 6 16.45 -20.68 20.46
C ARG A 6 17.87 -21.27 20.42
N ALA A 7 18.90 -20.44 20.53
CA ALA A 7 20.28 -20.91 20.60
C ALA A 7 20.58 -21.64 21.93
N LEU A 8 19.92 -21.24 23.03
CA LEU A 8 20.00 -21.93 24.33
C LEU A 8 19.26 -23.28 24.31
N GLU A 9 18.05 -23.34 23.73
CA GLU A 9 17.31 -24.61 23.56
C GLU A 9 18.09 -25.62 22.68
N LEU A 10 18.70 -25.18 21.58
CA LEU A 10 19.49 -26.06 20.70
C LEU A 10 20.82 -26.52 21.33
N SER A 11 21.28 -25.88 22.41
CA SER A 11 22.45 -26.32 23.17
C SER A 11 22.12 -27.46 24.14
N GLU A 12 20.87 -27.53 24.63
CA GLU A 12 20.37 -28.59 25.50
C GLU A 12 20.22 -29.93 24.75
N TYR A 13 19.84 -29.90 23.47
CA TYR A 13 19.72 -31.12 22.65
C TYR A 13 21.07 -31.69 22.17
N ARG A 14 22.19 -31.01 22.43
CA ARG A 14 23.52 -31.45 21.97
C ARG A 14 24.12 -32.55 22.85
N ASN A 15 23.54 -32.80 24.03
CA ASN A 15 24.03 -33.75 25.03
C ASN A 15 22.95 -34.73 25.55
N LEU A 16 22.02 -35.19 24.71
CA LEU A 16 21.21 -36.35 25.10
C LEU A 16 22.11 -37.60 25.01
N PRO A 17 22.41 -38.30 26.13
CA PRO A 17 22.99 -39.62 26.01
C PRO A 17 21.93 -40.50 25.35
N LEU A 18 22.22 -41.01 24.16
CA LEU A 18 21.41 -42.07 23.55
C LEU A 18 21.34 -43.19 24.59
N LEU A 19 20.20 -43.33 25.26
CA LEU A 19 19.88 -44.43 26.18
C LEU A 19 19.65 -45.70 25.35
N PHE A 20 20.61 -46.06 24.51
CA PHE A 20 20.85 -47.45 24.21
C PHE A 20 21.53 -48.00 25.45
N THR A 21 20.76 -48.67 26.31
CA THR A 21 21.32 -49.54 27.33
C THR A 21 22.27 -50.48 26.61
N ARG A 22 23.56 -50.19 26.67
CA ARG A 22 24.64 -51.03 26.18
C ARG A 22 24.68 -52.23 27.11
N ARG A 23 23.77 -53.19 26.91
CA ARG A 23 23.98 -54.54 27.39
C ARG A 23 25.19 -55.04 26.63
N HIS A 24 26.35 -54.86 27.25
CA HIS A 24 27.52 -55.65 26.97
C HIS A 24 27.19 -57.10 27.32
N LEU A 25 26.40 -57.78 26.49
CA LEU A 25 26.64 -59.21 26.34
C LEU A 25 28.00 -59.28 25.67
N SER A 26 29.00 -59.62 26.49
CA SER A 26 30.40 -59.71 26.11
C SER A 26 30.52 -60.33 24.73
N GLN A 27 31.01 -59.52 23.82
CA GLN A 27 31.22 -59.85 22.43
C GLN A 27 32.55 -60.61 22.28
N ASP A 28 32.71 -61.68 23.05
CA ASP A 28 33.74 -62.69 22.82
C ASP A 28 33.12 -63.95 22.17
N VAL A 29 31.82 -63.90 21.84
CA VAL A 29 31.06 -65.07 21.39
C VAL A 29 31.24 -65.37 19.89
N VAL A 30 31.94 -64.52 19.15
CA VAL A 30 32.24 -64.74 17.73
C VAL A 30 33.73 -64.51 17.48
N SER A 31 34.48 -65.60 17.44
CA SER A 31 35.83 -65.62 16.88
C SER A 31 35.75 -65.25 15.38
N ALA A 32 36.73 -64.49 14.89
CA ALA A 32 36.83 -64.02 13.50
C ALA A 32 36.80 -65.14 12.42
N ASN A 33 36.79 -66.41 12.83
CA ASN A 33 36.77 -67.60 11.96
C ASN A 33 35.40 -68.30 11.85
N GLY A 34 34.29 -67.69 12.29
CA GLY A 34 32.95 -68.31 12.17
C GLY A 34 32.76 -69.59 12.99
N LYS A 35 33.70 -69.90 13.91
CA LYS A 35 33.55 -70.97 14.90
C LYS A 35 32.92 -70.40 16.17
N ARG A 36 31.81 -71.03 16.55
CA ARG A 36 30.98 -70.78 17.74
C ARG A 36 31.88 -70.60 18.96
N ALA A 37 31.74 -69.52 19.72
CA ALA A 37 32.41 -69.45 21.00
C ALA A 37 31.83 -70.49 21.95
N PHE A 38 32.70 -71.29 22.52
CA PHE A 38 32.34 -72.22 23.58
C PHE A 38 32.15 -71.40 24.86
N LEU A 39 30.88 -71.12 25.19
CA LEU A 39 30.51 -70.43 26.43
C LEU A 39 30.75 -71.28 27.68
N VAL A 40 30.95 -72.59 27.49
CA VAL A 40 31.19 -73.56 28.55
C VAL A 40 32.48 -74.30 28.24
N ASP A 41 33.38 -74.32 29.21
CA ASP A 41 34.53 -75.21 29.22
C ASP A 41 34.04 -76.62 29.54
N THR A 42 33.83 -77.42 28.49
CA THR A 42 33.31 -78.78 28.59
C THR A 42 34.20 -79.69 29.43
N LEU A 43 35.52 -79.45 29.42
CA LEU A 43 36.47 -80.26 30.18
C LEU A 43 36.41 -79.95 31.68
N GLN A 44 36.32 -78.66 32.04
CA GLN A 44 36.11 -78.29 33.44
C GLN A 44 34.76 -78.73 33.98
N LEU A 45 33.70 -78.68 33.15
CA LEU A 45 32.38 -79.12 33.56
C LEU A 45 32.34 -80.63 33.83
N VAL A 46 32.93 -81.45 32.95
CA VAL A 46 33.06 -82.91 33.17
C VAL A 46 33.85 -83.20 34.44
N ARG A 47 35.02 -82.58 34.62
CA ARG A 47 35.88 -82.78 35.81
C ARG A 47 35.18 -82.36 37.10
N GLY A 48 34.39 -81.29 37.05
CA GLY A 48 33.58 -80.84 38.19
C GLY A 48 32.50 -81.85 38.57
N LEU A 49 31.84 -82.46 37.59
CA LEU A 49 30.83 -83.50 37.80
C LEU A 49 31.46 -84.80 38.33
N GLU A 50 32.62 -85.20 37.80
CA GLU A 50 33.38 -86.36 38.29
C GLU A 50 33.83 -86.17 39.75
N ALA A 51 34.26 -84.96 40.12
CA ALA A 51 34.64 -84.62 41.50
C ALA A 51 33.46 -84.71 42.48
N GLN A 52 32.21 -84.65 42.00
CA GLN A 52 30.99 -84.86 42.80
C GLN A 52 30.53 -86.33 42.81
N GLY A 53 31.36 -87.25 42.31
CA GLY A 53 31.11 -88.69 42.34
C GLY A 53 30.33 -89.24 41.14
N LEU A 54 30.15 -88.45 40.07
CA LEU A 54 29.53 -88.96 38.85
C LEU A 54 30.53 -89.80 38.03
N PRO A 55 30.10 -90.96 37.49
CA PRO A 55 30.86 -91.70 36.50
C PRO A 55 31.16 -90.85 35.26
N SER A 56 32.35 -91.00 34.69
CA SER A 56 32.83 -90.20 33.55
C SER A 56 31.86 -90.18 32.36
N ASN A 57 31.25 -91.33 32.02
CA ASN A 57 30.25 -91.43 30.96
C ASN A 57 28.97 -90.63 31.24
N GLN A 58 28.56 -90.50 32.50
CA GLN A 58 27.39 -89.69 32.89
C GLN A 58 27.74 -88.20 32.92
N ALA A 59 28.94 -87.86 33.42
CA ALA A 59 29.44 -86.49 33.42
C ALA A 59 29.57 -85.92 31.99
N GLU A 60 30.07 -86.72 31.04
CA GLU A 60 30.12 -86.39 29.62
C GLU A 60 28.73 -86.23 29.00
N ALA A 61 27.80 -87.15 29.28
CA ALA A 61 26.43 -87.09 28.76
C ALA A 61 25.66 -85.84 29.25
N ILE A 62 25.79 -85.50 30.53
CA ILE A 62 25.17 -84.29 31.12
C ILE A 62 25.81 -83.04 30.52
N THR A 63 27.13 -83.01 30.41
CA THR A 63 27.86 -81.90 29.78
C THR A 63 27.42 -81.69 28.33
N SER A 64 27.21 -82.78 27.59
CA SER A 64 26.71 -82.75 26.21
C SER A 64 25.30 -82.15 26.12
N ALA A 65 24.36 -82.60 26.98
CA ALA A 65 23.00 -82.08 27.03
C ALA A 65 22.96 -80.58 27.39
N ILE A 66 23.77 -80.15 28.37
CA ILE A 66 23.87 -78.73 28.76
C ILE A 66 24.45 -77.89 27.61
N THR A 67 25.49 -78.39 26.94
CA THR A 67 26.10 -77.70 25.79
C THR A 67 25.09 -77.54 24.65
N GLN A 68 24.24 -78.55 24.41
CA GLN A 68 23.18 -78.48 23.41
C GLN A 68 22.10 -77.45 23.76
N VAL A 69 21.55 -77.48 24.99
CA VAL A 69 20.53 -76.51 25.42
C VAL A 69 21.07 -75.07 25.39
N LEU A 70 22.33 -74.86 25.78
CA LEU A 70 22.97 -73.53 25.70
C LEU A 70 23.19 -73.09 24.25
N HIS A 71 23.52 -74.03 23.36
CA HIS A 71 23.64 -73.73 21.95
C HIS A 71 22.30 -73.29 21.35
N ASP A 72 21.24 -74.07 21.57
CA ASP A 72 19.89 -73.79 21.08
C ASP A 72 19.35 -72.46 21.66
N SER A 73 19.63 -72.20 22.94
CA SER A 73 19.25 -70.95 23.61
C SER A 73 19.99 -69.73 23.03
N LEU A 74 21.29 -69.87 22.75
CA LEU A 74 22.09 -68.81 22.15
C LEU A 74 21.67 -68.54 20.71
N GLU A 75 21.37 -69.58 19.93
CA GLU A 75 20.85 -69.45 18.56
C GLU A 75 19.52 -68.70 18.57
N ASN A 76 18.58 -69.09 19.43
CA ASN A 76 17.30 -68.42 19.60
C ASN A 76 17.45 -66.94 20.00
N VAL A 77 18.36 -66.60 20.92
CA VAL A 77 18.63 -65.20 21.28
C VAL A 77 19.29 -64.45 20.13
N SER A 78 20.20 -65.08 19.38
CA SER A 78 20.89 -64.43 18.27
C SER A 78 19.94 -64.00 17.15
N HIS A 79 18.85 -64.75 16.92
CA HIS A 79 17.80 -64.36 15.98
C HIS A 79 17.05 -63.07 16.37
N SER A 80 17.08 -62.68 17.65
CA SER A 80 16.48 -61.44 18.15
C SER A 80 17.43 -60.24 18.19
N LEU A 81 18.72 -60.48 17.91
CA LEU A 81 19.77 -59.46 17.96
C LEU A 81 20.20 -59.07 16.55
N VAL A 82 20.56 -57.80 16.39
CA VAL A 82 21.11 -57.27 15.14
C VAL A 82 22.63 -57.25 15.24
N SER A 83 23.33 -57.64 14.17
CA SER A 83 24.79 -57.61 14.13
C SER A 83 25.32 -56.16 14.16
N ARG A 84 26.56 -55.97 14.64
CA ARG A 84 27.20 -54.64 14.60
C ARG A 84 27.38 -54.11 13.18
N SER A 85 27.58 -54.99 12.20
CA SER A 85 27.65 -54.64 10.79
C SER A 85 26.33 -54.08 10.28
N GLU A 86 25.20 -54.73 10.60
CA GLU A 86 23.87 -54.27 10.20
C GLU A 86 23.49 -52.96 10.90
N LEU A 87 23.82 -52.80 12.19
CA LEU A 87 23.62 -51.52 12.89
C LEU A 87 24.42 -50.39 12.25
N LYS A 88 25.69 -50.61 11.93
CA LYS A 88 26.53 -49.60 11.24
C LYS A 88 26.00 -49.28 9.84
N MET A 89 25.52 -50.28 9.11
CA MET A 89 24.90 -50.10 7.80
C MET A 89 23.65 -49.22 7.91
N SER A 90 22.77 -49.52 8.86
CA SER A 90 21.56 -48.74 9.14
C SER A 90 21.89 -47.30 9.56
N GLU A 91 22.89 -47.11 10.44
CA GLU A 91 23.37 -45.79 10.84
C GLU A 91 23.87 -44.97 9.64
N MET A 92 24.62 -45.60 8.74
CA MET A 92 25.14 -44.95 7.53
C MET A 92 24.00 -44.56 6.56
N LEU A 93 22.99 -45.41 6.40
CA LEU A 93 21.80 -45.11 5.60
C LEU A 93 21.03 -43.93 6.17
N ILE A 94 20.72 -43.94 7.47
CA ILE A 94 20.02 -42.84 8.15
C ILE A 94 20.82 -41.53 8.02
N LYS A 95 22.14 -41.56 8.19
CA LYS A 95 22.99 -40.38 8.00
C LYS A 95 22.96 -39.87 6.56
N SER A 96 22.96 -40.76 5.58
CA SER A 96 22.87 -40.39 4.17
C SER A 96 21.53 -39.72 3.86
N ASP A 97 20.42 -40.32 4.31
CA ASP A 97 19.08 -39.79 4.08
C ASP A 97 18.86 -38.46 4.82
N LEU A 98 19.36 -38.34 6.05
CA LEU A 98 19.34 -37.07 6.78
C LEU A 98 20.14 -35.99 6.06
N SER A 99 21.29 -36.33 5.46
CA SER A 99 22.08 -35.38 4.69
C SER A 99 21.37 -34.94 3.41
N LYS A 100 20.70 -35.86 2.70
CA LYS A 100 19.89 -35.54 1.53
C LYS A 100 18.73 -34.64 1.89
N PHE A 101 17.97 -35.01 2.93
CA PHE A 101 16.86 -34.20 3.43
C PHE A 101 17.31 -32.79 3.80
N LYS A 102 18.44 -32.66 4.51
CA LYS A 102 19.02 -31.35 4.83
C LYS A 102 19.32 -30.53 3.58
N SER A 103 19.91 -31.15 2.54
CA SER A 103 20.23 -30.47 1.29
C SER A 103 18.98 -30.03 0.51
N GLU A 104 17.93 -30.86 0.49
CA GLU A 104 16.64 -30.53 -0.13
C GLU A 104 15.95 -29.37 0.60
N VAL A 105 15.93 -29.40 1.94
CA VAL A 105 15.39 -28.32 2.75
C VAL A 105 16.16 -27.02 2.52
N GLN A 106 17.49 -27.06 2.51
CA GLN A 106 18.31 -25.87 2.26
C GLN A 106 18.07 -25.32 0.84
N SER A 107 18.07 -26.18 -0.17
CA SER A 107 17.81 -25.79 -1.56
C SER A 107 16.41 -25.18 -1.73
N SER A 108 15.39 -25.78 -1.11
CA SER A 108 14.03 -25.25 -1.11
C SER A 108 13.95 -23.89 -0.42
N GLN A 109 14.60 -23.72 0.73
CA GLN A 109 14.65 -22.43 1.44
C GLN A 109 15.33 -21.34 0.61
N GLU A 110 16.48 -21.64 0.00
CA GLU A 110 17.19 -20.71 -0.87
C GLU A 110 16.33 -20.31 -2.08
N HIS A 111 15.67 -21.28 -2.72
CA HIS A 111 14.76 -21.03 -3.83
C HIS A 111 13.57 -20.15 -3.43
N HIS A 112 12.88 -20.46 -2.33
CA HIS A 112 11.78 -19.64 -1.83
C HIS A 112 12.24 -18.23 -1.45
N PHE A 113 13.43 -18.10 -0.87
CA PHE A 113 14.01 -16.81 -0.55
C PHE A 113 14.29 -15.98 -1.82
N SER A 114 14.86 -16.58 -2.86
CA SER A 114 15.07 -15.92 -4.14
C SER A 114 13.76 -15.47 -4.80
N LEU A 115 12.71 -16.30 -4.75
CA LEU A 115 11.39 -15.94 -5.26
C LEU A 115 10.78 -14.76 -4.50
N LEU A 116 10.84 -14.77 -3.16
CA LEU A 116 10.35 -13.66 -2.33
C LEU A 116 11.13 -12.36 -2.60
N GLN A 117 12.43 -12.45 -2.80
CA GLN A 117 13.25 -11.29 -3.16
C GLN A 117 12.84 -10.73 -4.53
N LEU A 118 12.63 -11.59 -5.53
CA LEU A 118 12.16 -11.18 -6.85
C LEU A 118 10.77 -10.53 -6.78
N GLU A 119 9.84 -11.10 -6.03
CA GLU A 119 8.49 -10.56 -5.84
C GLU A 119 8.54 -9.20 -5.12
N THR A 120 9.39 -9.08 -4.10
CA THR A 120 9.62 -7.81 -3.38
C THR A 120 10.15 -6.73 -4.32
N GLU A 121 11.13 -7.04 -5.17
CA GLU A 121 11.67 -6.09 -6.15
C GLU A 121 10.63 -5.73 -7.22
N LYS A 122 9.81 -6.70 -7.67
CA LYS A 122 8.71 -6.43 -8.60
C LYS A 122 7.69 -5.46 -7.98
N ILE A 123 7.23 -5.72 -6.76
CA ILE A 123 6.30 -4.83 -6.04
C ILE A 123 6.90 -3.45 -5.86
N ARG A 124 8.20 -3.37 -5.50
CA ARG A 124 8.91 -2.09 -5.37
C ARG A 124 8.90 -1.30 -6.68
N ASN A 125 9.16 -1.96 -7.80
CA ASN A 125 9.14 -1.33 -9.13
C ASN A 125 7.73 -0.87 -9.52
N ASP A 126 6.70 -1.67 -9.24
CA ASP A 126 5.30 -1.30 -9.49
C ASP A 126 4.89 -0.08 -8.67
N VAL A 127 5.31 0.00 -7.40
CA VAL A 127 5.07 1.16 -6.53
C VAL A 127 5.75 2.42 -7.09
N GLU A 128 7.01 2.31 -7.52
CA GLU A 128 7.73 3.47 -8.07
C GLU A 128 7.11 3.94 -9.41
N LYS A 129 6.66 3.00 -10.25
CA LYS A 129 5.94 3.30 -11.49
C LYS A 129 4.63 4.04 -11.21
N MET A 130 3.80 3.51 -10.30
CA MET A 130 2.53 4.16 -9.91
C MET A 130 2.79 5.55 -9.33
N ARG A 131 3.84 5.73 -8.53
CA ARG A 131 4.23 7.03 -7.99
C ARG A 131 4.62 8.02 -9.09
N SER A 132 5.36 7.57 -10.10
CA SER A 132 5.73 8.40 -11.25
C SER A 132 4.51 8.79 -12.09
N GLU A 133 3.60 7.86 -12.35
CA GLU A 133 2.36 8.12 -13.10
C GLU A 133 1.49 9.14 -12.36
N LEU A 134 1.26 8.95 -11.07
CA LEU A 134 0.50 9.88 -10.23
C LEU A 134 1.12 11.29 -10.24
N ARG A 135 2.45 11.38 -10.18
CA ARG A 135 3.14 12.67 -10.27
C ARG A 135 2.91 13.33 -11.63
N ASN A 136 3.01 12.58 -12.72
CA ASN A 136 2.76 13.12 -14.05
C ASN A 136 1.31 13.63 -14.20
N ASP A 137 0.33 12.90 -13.66
CA ASP A 137 -1.08 13.31 -13.69
C ASP A 137 -1.31 14.60 -12.88
N ILE A 138 -0.70 14.72 -11.70
CA ILE A 138 -0.75 15.95 -10.89
C ILE A 138 -0.17 17.14 -11.66
N GLU A 139 0.99 16.95 -12.29
CA GLU A 139 1.67 17.98 -13.07
C GLU A 139 0.81 18.40 -14.28
N LYS A 140 0.20 17.44 -14.97
CA LYS A 140 -0.70 17.69 -16.10
C LYS A 140 -1.95 18.46 -15.67
N MET A 141 -2.66 18.00 -14.63
CA MET A 141 -3.83 18.71 -14.11
C MET A 141 -3.47 20.13 -13.65
N ARG A 142 -2.31 20.32 -13.03
CA ARG A 142 -1.84 21.65 -12.63
C ARG A 142 -1.61 22.57 -13.82
N SER A 143 -1.08 22.05 -14.93
CA SER A 143 -0.91 22.83 -16.16
C SER A 143 -2.25 23.20 -16.82
N GLU A 144 -3.20 22.25 -16.87
CA GLU A 144 -4.54 22.47 -17.44
C GLU A 144 -5.31 23.51 -16.63
N LEU A 145 -5.28 23.43 -15.30
CA LEU A 145 -5.91 24.41 -14.43
C LEU A 145 -5.31 25.81 -14.58
N ARG A 146 -3.98 25.92 -14.71
CA ARG A 146 -3.35 27.22 -14.98
C ARG A 146 -3.81 27.80 -16.31
N TYR A 147 -3.86 26.99 -17.35
CA TYR A 147 -4.32 27.40 -18.67
C TYR A 147 -5.78 27.90 -18.63
N GLU A 148 -6.69 27.17 -17.97
CA GLU A 148 -8.08 27.58 -17.84
C GLU A 148 -8.24 28.86 -17.00
N ILE A 149 -7.46 29.01 -15.92
CA ILE A 149 -7.42 30.26 -15.13
C ILE A 149 -7.00 31.44 -16.01
N ASP A 150 -5.91 31.30 -16.77
CA ASP A 150 -5.39 32.36 -17.63
C ASP A 150 -6.41 32.73 -18.71
N LYS A 151 -7.04 31.73 -19.32
CA LYS A 151 -8.09 31.91 -20.33
C LYS A 151 -9.32 32.63 -19.78
N VAL A 152 -9.84 32.20 -18.63
CA VAL A 152 -10.99 32.86 -17.98
C VAL A 152 -10.64 34.28 -17.56
N THR A 153 -9.45 34.50 -16.99
CA THR A 153 -8.98 35.81 -16.56
C THR A 153 -8.84 36.77 -17.75
N ALA A 154 -8.28 36.30 -18.86
CA ALA A 154 -8.17 37.08 -20.09
C ALA A 154 -9.55 37.42 -20.68
N GLY A 155 -10.47 36.44 -20.71
CA GLY A 155 -11.86 36.63 -21.14
C GLY A 155 -12.57 37.69 -20.31
N GLN A 156 -12.55 37.56 -18.98
CA GLN A 156 -13.16 38.53 -18.07
C GLN A 156 -12.56 39.94 -18.24
N ARG A 157 -11.25 40.05 -18.43
CA ARG A 157 -10.60 41.35 -18.66
C ARG A 157 -11.06 41.98 -19.98
N LEU A 158 -11.23 41.18 -21.03
CA LEU A 158 -11.75 41.65 -22.31
C LEU A 158 -13.21 42.11 -22.17
N ASP A 159 -14.06 41.30 -21.55
CA ASP A 159 -15.49 41.62 -21.34
C ASP A 159 -15.65 42.94 -20.58
N LEU A 160 -14.90 43.13 -19.49
CA LEU A 160 -14.92 44.37 -18.72
C LEU A 160 -14.46 45.58 -19.53
N ASN A 161 -13.48 45.40 -20.42
CA ASN A 161 -13.01 46.49 -21.28
C ASN A 161 -14.03 46.85 -22.37
N LEU A 162 -14.72 45.84 -22.93
CA LEU A 162 -15.79 46.06 -23.91
C LEU A 162 -17.00 46.75 -23.27
N GLU A 163 -17.44 46.28 -22.11
CA GLU A 163 -18.53 46.91 -21.36
C GLU A 163 -18.18 48.34 -20.94
N ARG A 164 -16.96 48.58 -20.46
CA ARG A 164 -16.49 49.94 -20.17
C ARG A 164 -16.51 50.84 -21.41
N GLY A 165 -16.17 50.30 -22.58
CA GLY A 165 -16.28 50.98 -23.86
C GLY A 165 -17.72 51.34 -24.20
N ARG A 166 -18.64 50.37 -24.13
CA ARG A 166 -20.08 50.57 -24.35
C ARG A 166 -20.68 51.62 -23.42
N THR A 167 -20.41 51.52 -22.11
CA THR A 167 -20.89 52.52 -21.14
C THR A 167 -20.37 53.92 -21.46
N ARG A 168 -19.13 54.04 -21.96
CA ARG A 168 -18.56 55.34 -22.35
C ARG A 168 -19.26 55.91 -23.59
N ASP A 169 -19.56 55.08 -24.58
CA ASP A 169 -20.27 55.50 -25.80
C ASP A 169 -21.72 55.87 -25.49
N GLU A 170 -22.41 55.09 -24.65
CA GLU A 170 -23.75 55.39 -24.15
C GLU A 170 -23.77 56.72 -23.38
N LEU A 171 -22.79 56.94 -22.50
CA LEU A 171 -22.67 58.20 -21.76
C LEU A 171 -22.40 59.39 -22.70
N ALA A 172 -21.58 59.21 -23.74
CA ALA A 172 -21.33 60.24 -24.73
C ALA A 172 -22.60 60.59 -25.53
N ASN A 173 -23.38 59.58 -25.93
CA ASN A 173 -24.67 59.79 -26.60
C ASN A 173 -25.67 60.52 -25.69
N GLN A 174 -25.81 60.11 -24.43
CA GLN A 174 -26.68 60.79 -23.46
C GLN A 174 -26.25 62.25 -23.22
N SER A 175 -24.95 62.51 -23.15
CA SER A 175 -24.42 63.87 -23.04
C SER A 175 -24.75 64.73 -24.25
N ALA A 176 -24.63 64.17 -25.46
CA ALA A 176 -25.01 64.86 -26.70
C ALA A 176 -26.51 65.13 -26.77
N GLU A 177 -27.36 64.16 -26.42
CA GLU A 177 -28.82 64.31 -26.34
C GLU A 177 -29.22 65.38 -25.30
N THR A 178 -28.60 65.35 -24.12
CA THR A 178 -28.82 66.34 -23.06
C THR A 178 -28.45 67.75 -23.54
N THR A 179 -27.31 67.89 -24.23
CA THR A 179 -26.88 69.17 -24.80
C THR A 179 -27.83 69.66 -25.88
N ALA A 180 -28.28 68.76 -26.78
CA ALA A 180 -29.24 69.09 -27.83
C ALA A 180 -30.59 69.54 -27.24
N LEU A 181 -31.06 68.86 -26.19
CA LEU A 181 -32.29 69.22 -25.49
C LEU A 181 -32.15 70.56 -24.76
N SER A 182 -31.03 70.81 -24.07
CA SER A 182 -30.72 72.10 -23.44
C SER A 182 -30.78 73.23 -24.46
N ASN A 183 -30.12 73.05 -25.61
CA ASN A 183 -30.14 74.04 -26.70
C ASN A 183 -31.56 74.27 -27.25
N LYS A 184 -32.40 73.23 -27.31
CA LYS A 184 -33.80 73.36 -27.73
C LYS A 184 -34.60 74.17 -26.71
N VAL A 185 -34.44 73.87 -25.41
CA VAL A 185 -35.09 74.61 -24.32
C VAL A 185 -34.69 76.09 -24.37
N ASP A 186 -33.40 76.40 -24.52
CA ASP A 186 -32.94 77.80 -24.61
C ASP A 186 -33.59 78.54 -25.79
N ARG A 187 -33.69 77.89 -26.95
CA ARG A 187 -34.38 78.46 -28.13
C ARG A 187 -35.86 78.70 -27.85
N GLU A 188 -36.57 77.75 -27.26
CA GLU A 188 -37.99 77.92 -26.89
C GLU A 188 -38.17 79.04 -25.86
N VAL A 189 -37.29 79.15 -24.86
CA VAL A 189 -37.28 80.25 -23.88
C VAL A 189 -37.08 81.60 -24.57
N HIS A 190 -36.14 81.70 -25.51
CA HIS A 190 -35.92 82.95 -26.27
C HIS A 190 -37.12 83.30 -27.16
N ALA A 191 -37.71 82.32 -27.83
CA ALA A 191 -38.90 82.51 -28.64
C ALA A 191 -40.10 82.99 -27.80
N LEU A 192 -40.34 82.36 -26.64
CA LEU A 192 -41.40 82.76 -25.70
C LEU A 192 -41.16 84.17 -25.15
N LYS A 193 -39.93 84.53 -24.80
CA LYS A 193 -39.58 85.91 -24.38
C LYS A 193 -39.88 86.93 -25.48
N ALA A 194 -39.54 86.62 -26.73
CA ALA A 194 -39.82 87.51 -27.85
C ALA A 194 -41.33 87.68 -28.09
N GLN A 195 -42.09 86.58 -28.04
CA GLN A 195 -43.56 86.62 -28.11
C GLN A 195 -44.17 87.43 -26.96
N LEU A 196 -43.63 87.29 -25.74
CA LEU A 196 -44.08 88.04 -24.57
C LEU A 196 -43.83 89.54 -24.73
N GLU A 197 -42.65 89.96 -25.19
CA GLU A 197 -42.38 91.38 -25.46
C GLU A 197 -43.30 91.93 -26.57
N ALA A 198 -43.52 91.17 -27.65
CA ALA A 198 -44.47 91.57 -28.69
C ALA A 198 -45.90 91.74 -28.13
N ALA A 199 -46.40 90.78 -27.35
CA ALA A 199 -47.71 90.85 -26.71
C ALA A 199 -47.80 92.05 -25.74
N LYS A 200 -46.74 92.35 -24.99
CA LYS A 200 -46.66 93.53 -24.12
C LYS A 200 -46.74 94.83 -24.93
N TYR A 201 -46.04 94.94 -26.06
CA TYR A 201 -46.17 96.09 -26.96
C TYR A 201 -47.59 96.26 -27.51
N ASP A 202 -48.25 95.15 -27.89
CA ASP A 202 -49.64 95.16 -28.33
C ASP A 202 -50.57 95.68 -27.23
N VAL A 203 -50.43 95.19 -26.00
CA VAL A 203 -51.21 95.69 -24.84
C VAL A 203 -51.00 97.19 -24.63
N VAL A 204 -49.75 97.68 -24.66
CA VAL A 204 -49.46 99.12 -24.53
C VAL A 204 -50.13 99.92 -25.65
N LYS A 205 -50.08 99.45 -26.90
CA LYS A 205 -50.72 100.09 -28.05
C LYS A 205 -52.24 100.18 -27.87
N TYR A 206 -52.89 99.09 -27.44
CA TYR A 206 -54.32 99.10 -27.16
C TYR A 206 -54.70 100.01 -25.99
N CYS A 207 -53.88 100.06 -24.92
CA CYS A 207 -54.07 101.00 -23.81
C CYS A 207 -54.01 102.47 -24.26
N ILE A 208 -53.02 102.84 -25.09
CA ILE A 208 -52.93 104.20 -25.64
C ILE A 208 -54.15 104.49 -26.52
N GLY A 209 -54.54 103.57 -27.41
CA GLY A 209 -55.71 103.74 -28.28
C GLY A 209 -57.00 103.94 -27.49
N THR A 210 -57.21 103.17 -26.42
CA THR A 210 -58.39 103.31 -25.55
C THR A 210 -58.38 104.60 -24.74
N LEU A 211 -57.25 105.03 -24.17
CA LEU A 211 -57.13 106.32 -23.48
C LEU A 211 -57.42 107.50 -24.42
N VAL A 212 -56.89 107.48 -25.64
CA VAL A 212 -57.14 108.51 -26.66
C VAL A 212 -58.62 108.50 -27.08
N SER A 213 -59.21 107.32 -27.30
CA SER A 213 -60.64 107.19 -27.64
C SER A 213 -61.53 107.75 -26.53
N ILE A 214 -61.28 107.40 -25.27
CA ILE A 214 -62.04 107.91 -24.12
C ILE A 214 -61.89 109.44 -24.03
N SER A 215 -60.68 109.97 -24.22
CA SER A 215 -60.43 111.42 -24.19
C SER A 215 -61.12 112.15 -25.34
N ALA A 216 -61.09 111.60 -26.55
CA ALA A 216 -61.77 112.18 -27.72
C ALA A 216 -63.29 112.20 -27.54
N VAL A 217 -63.87 111.11 -27.03
CA VAL A 217 -65.31 111.05 -26.68
C VAL A 217 -65.62 112.07 -25.58
N GLY A 218 -64.80 112.17 -24.53
CA GLY A 218 -64.96 113.15 -23.47
C GLY A 218 -64.96 114.60 -23.98
N LEU A 219 -64.01 114.96 -24.87
CA LEU A 219 -63.96 116.27 -25.50
C LEU A 219 -65.16 116.53 -26.41
N ALA A 220 -65.62 115.52 -27.16
CA ALA A 220 -66.82 115.65 -28.00
C ALA A 220 -68.08 115.92 -27.15
N VAL A 221 -68.22 115.26 -26.00
CA VAL A 221 -69.32 115.48 -25.05
C VAL A 221 -69.25 116.89 -24.45
N ILE A 222 -68.06 117.37 -24.04
CA ILE A 222 -67.87 118.74 -23.53
C ILE A 222 -68.28 119.78 -24.58
N ARG A 223 -67.92 119.56 -25.85
CA ARG A 223 -68.27 120.47 -26.96
C ARG A 223 -69.78 120.53 -27.28
N ILE A 224 -70.53 119.49 -26.92
CA ILE A 224 -72.00 119.45 -27.11
C ILE A 224 -72.73 120.07 -25.91
N LEU A 225 -72.12 120.04 -24.71
CA LEU A 225 -72.71 120.56 -23.47
C LEU A 225 -72.40 122.05 -23.18
N LEU A 226 -71.34 122.61 -23.77
CA LEU A 226 -71.01 124.05 -23.77
C LEU A 226 -71.54 124.73 -25.04
#